data_AF-A7RGW2-F1
#
_entry.id   AF-A7RGW2-F1
#
_cell.length_a   1.000
_cell.length_b   1.000
_cell.length_c   1.000
_cell.angle_alpha   90.00
_cell.angle_beta   90.00
_cell.angle_gamma   90.00
#
_symmetry.space_group_name_H-M   'P 1'
#
loop_
_entity.id
_entity.type
_entity.pdbx_description
1 polymer ?
#
loop_
_entity_poly.entity_id
_entity_poly.type
_entity_poly.pdbx_seq_one_letter_code
_entity_poly.pdbx_strand_id
1 'polypeptide(L)'
;DERYFMRLLREFMKSRETPISKIPALGFKRVNLWTMYNTTQRLGGYEMVTSKRLWRQVYDALGGSTTITSAATYTRRHYERLLLPYERYVRGQLHKP
;
A
#
# COMPACT_ATOMS: atom_id res chain seq x y z
N ASP A 1 11.65 6.42 -6.45
CA ASP A 1 12.53 5.48 -5.72
C ASP A 1 11.78 4.71 -4.64
N GLU A 2 11.79 3.37 -4.70
CA GLU A 2 11.19 2.50 -3.68
C GLU A 2 11.85 2.69 -2.30
N ARG A 3 13.18 2.75 -2.26
CA ARG A 3 13.94 2.85 -1.01
C ARG A 3 13.63 4.15 -0.27
N TYR A 4 13.54 5.24 -1.02
CA TYR A 4 13.19 6.55 -0.49
C TYR A 4 11.77 6.59 0.06
N PHE A 5 10.81 6.06 -0.69
CA PHE A 5 9.41 5.94 -0.26
C PHE A 5 9.29 5.12 1.04
N MET A 6 9.98 3.97 1.11
CA MET A 6 9.99 3.13 2.30
C MET A 6 10.59 3.84 3.52
N ARG A 7 11.65 4.63 3.34
CA ARG A 7 12.25 5.42 4.42
C ARG A 7 11.27 6.47 4.94
N LEU A 8 10.68 7.27 4.05
CA LEU A 8 9.70 8.29 4.43
C LEU A 8 8.48 7.68 5.13
N LEU A 9 7.97 6.57 4.60
CA LEU A 9 6.82 5.88 5.20
C LEU A 9 7.14 5.38 6.61
N ARG A 10 8.32 4.80 6.82
CA ARG A 10 8.76 4.34 8.15
C ARG A 10 8.90 5.51 9.12
N GLU A 11 9.50 6.61 8.70
CA GLU A 11 9.66 7.82 9.52
C GLU A 11 8.28 8.39 9.91
N PHE A 12 7.35 8.52 8.95
CA PHE A 12 5.99 8.98 9.20
C PHE A 12 5.23 8.08 10.18
N MET A 13 5.36 6.77 10.02
CA MET A 13 4.72 5.77 10.89
C MET A 13 5.30 5.74 12.29
N LYS A 14 6.62 5.93 12.40
CA LYS A 14 7.31 6.11 13.68
C LYS A 14 6.82 7.37 14.40
N SER A 15 6.59 8.45 13.67
CA SER A 15 6.02 9.69 14.20
C SER A 15 4.56 9.57 14.64
N ARG A 16 3.80 8.59 14.13
CA ARG A 16 2.40 8.31 14.53
C ARG A 16 2.27 7.21 15.60
N GLU A 17 3.37 6.83 16.25
CA GLU A 17 3.39 5.77 17.27
C GLU A 17 2.95 4.38 16.74
N THR A 18 2.86 4.19 15.42
CA THR A 18 2.53 2.92 14.77
C THR A 18 3.71 2.43 13.92
N PRO A 19 4.85 2.07 14.54
CA PRO A 19 6.04 1.71 13.79
C PRO A 19 5.78 0.50 12.89
N ILE A 20 6.17 0.61 11.61
CA ILE A 20 6.22 -0.54 10.70
C ILE A 20 7.45 -1.36 11.08
N SER A 21 7.35 -2.14 12.16
CA SER A 21 8.46 -2.99 12.61
C SER A 21 8.78 -4.06 11.57
N LYS A 22 7.76 -4.58 10.87
CA LYS A 22 7.89 -5.47 9.70
C LYS A 22 6.73 -5.24 8.73
N ILE A 23 7.04 -5.09 7.46
CA ILE A 23 6.02 -5.23 6.40
C ILE A 23 5.71 -6.73 6.33
N PRO A 24 4.47 -7.16 6.60
CA PRO A 24 4.16 -8.58 6.55
C PRO A 24 4.33 -9.08 5.11
N ALA A 25 4.85 -10.29 4.96
CA ALA A 25 4.86 -10.95 3.67
C ALA A 25 3.40 -11.28 3.29
N LEU A 26 2.98 -10.97 2.07
CA LEU A 26 1.72 -11.47 1.54
C LEU A 26 2.00 -12.82 0.87
N GLY A 27 1.65 -13.89 1.57
CA GLY A 27 2.00 -15.25 1.15
C GLY A 27 3.51 -15.47 1.25
N PHE A 28 4.14 -15.79 0.13
CA PHE A 28 5.57 -16.13 0.06
C PHE A 28 6.46 -14.98 -0.46
N LYS A 29 5.88 -13.82 -0.78
CA LYS A 29 6.61 -12.71 -1.41
C LYS A 29 6.72 -11.50 -0.51
N ARG A 30 7.88 -10.85 -0.55
CA ARG A 30 8.08 -9.54 0.08
C ARG A 30 7.15 -8.53 -0.58
N VAL A 31 6.27 -7.93 0.22
CA VAL A 31 5.34 -6.90 -0.26
C VAL A 31 6.11 -5.64 -0.56
N ASN A 32 6.04 -5.22 -1.81
CA ASN A 32 6.59 -3.95 -2.24
C ASN A 32 5.51 -2.87 -2.16
N LEU A 33 5.52 -2.09 -1.07
CA LEU A 33 4.55 -1.02 -0.86
C LEU A 33 4.63 0.06 -1.95
N TRP A 34 5.80 0.30 -2.55
CA TRP A 34 5.94 1.26 -3.63
C TRP A 34 5.22 0.77 -4.89
N THR A 35 5.45 -0.48 -5.29
CA THR A 35 4.74 -1.08 -6.44
C THR A 35 3.24 -1.16 -6.18
N MET A 36 2.83 -1.51 -4.96
CA MET A 36 1.43 -1.56 -4.55
C MET A 36 0.78 -0.17 -4.66
N TYR A 37 1.40 0.86 -4.09
CA TYR A 37 0.95 2.25 -4.18
C TYR A 37 0.88 2.72 -5.64
N ASN A 38 1.95 2.54 -6.41
CA ASN A 38 2.02 2.95 -7.80
C ASN A 38 0.96 2.25 -8.65
N THR A 39 0.75 0.95 -8.45
CA THR A 39 -0.29 0.19 -9.16
C THR A 39 -1.68 0.66 -8.77
N THR A 40 -1.95 0.84 -7.48
CA THR A 40 -3.24 1.37 -7.00
C THR A 40 -3.51 2.76 -7.57
N GLN A 41 -2.52 3.65 -7.61
CA GLN A 41 -2.62 4.97 -8.23
C GLN A 41 -2.91 4.88 -9.74
N ARG A 42 -2.20 4.00 -10.47
CA ARG A 42 -2.46 3.74 -11.91
C ARG A 42 -3.87 3.20 -12.17
N LEU A 43 -4.45 2.49 -11.22
CA LEU A 43 -5.82 1.96 -11.31
C LEU A 43 -6.90 2.97 -10.87
N GLY A 44 -6.53 4.22 -10.53
CA GLY A 44 -7.47 5.27 -10.11
C GLY A 44 -7.54 5.50 -8.60
N GLY A 45 -6.55 5.01 -7.84
CA GLY A 45 -6.45 5.19 -6.40
C GLY A 45 -7.19 4.14 -5.58
N TYR A 46 -7.08 4.26 -4.25
CA TYR A 46 -7.65 3.29 -3.31
C TYR A 46 -9.16 3.08 -3.50
N GLU A 47 -9.91 4.16 -3.76
CA GLU A 47 -11.37 4.10 -3.93
C GLU A 47 -11.76 3.32 -5.18
N MET A 48 -11.12 3.59 -6.32
CA MET A 48 -11.39 2.90 -7.58
C MET A 48 -11.02 1.41 -7.50
N VAL A 49 -9.86 1.10 -6.92
CA VAL A 49 -9.42 -0.28 -6.71
C VAL A 49 -10.36 -1.04 -5.77
N THR A 50 -10.86 -0.38 -4.73
CA THR A 50 -11.80 -1.00 -3.78
C THR A 50 -13.17 -1.19 -4.39
N SER A 51 -13.70 -0.18 -5.07
CA SER A 51 -15.01 -0.21 -5.74
C SER A 51 -15.04 -1.29 -6.84
N LYS A 52 -14.00 -1.34 -7.69
CA LYS A 52 -13.89 -2.31 -8.78
C LYS A 52 -13.29 -3.66 -8.35
N ARG A 53 -13.03 -3.88 -7.05
CA ARG A 53 -12.41 -5.10 -6.49
C ARG A 53 -11.09 -5.50 -7.20
N LEU A 54 -10.30 -4.51 -7.62
CA LEU A 54 -9.05 -4.69 -8.38
C LEU A 54 -7.84 -5.06 -7.50
N TRP A 55 -8.04 -5.26 -6.19
CA TRP A 55 -6.98 -5.68 -5.27
C TRP A 55 -6.27 -6.97 -5.72
N ARG A 56 -6.97 -7.86 -6.43
CA ARG A 56 -6.35 -9.05 -7.04
C ARG A 56 -5.35 -8.66 -8.15
N GLN A 57 -5.67 -7.67 -8.98
CA GLN A 57 -4.76 -7.18 -10.02
C GLN A 57 -3.56 -6.44 -9.41
N VAL A 58 -3.77 -5.68 -8.33
CA VAL A 58 -2.65 -5.07 -7.58
C VAL A 58 -1.70 -6.14 -7.05
N TYR A 59 -2.24 -7.24 -6.52
CA TYR A 59 -1.45 -8.36 -6.05
C TYR A 59 -0.73 -9.11 -7.19
N ASP A 60 -1.39 -9.27 -8.32
CA ASP A 60 -0.81 -9.86 -9.53
C ASP A 60 0.35 -9.02 -10.08
N ALA A 61 0.21 -7.69 -10.08
CA ALA A 61 1.28 -6.75 -10.46
C ALA A 61 2.47 -6.75 -9.50
N LEU A 62 2.26 -7.13 -8.24
CA LEU A 62 3.34 -7.41 -7.27
C LEU A 62 4.04 -8.74 -7.58
N GLY A 63 3.57 -9.48 -8.58
CA GLY A 63 3.99 -10.82 -8.98
C GLY A 63 3.63 -11.87 -7.93
N GLY A 64 2.47 -11.70 -7.29
CA GLY A 64 1.88 -12.68 -6.41
C GLY A 64 1.24 -13.83 -7.18
N SER A 65 1.21 -15.03 -6.60
CA SER A 65 0.57 -16.19 -7.24
C SER A 65 -0.95 -16.10 -7.13
N THR A 66 -1.65 -16.36 -8.22
CA THR A 66 -3.12 -16.27 -8.31
C THR A 66 -3.86 -17.29 -7.44
N THR A 67 -3.13 -18.19 -6.78
CA THR A 67 -3.60 -19.24 -5.87
C THR A 67 -4.02 -18.76 -4.48
N ILE A 68 -3.61 -17.55 -4.06
CA ILE A 68 -3.99 -17.04 -2.74
C ILE A 68 -5.32 -16.28 -2.82
N THR A 69 -6.42 -16.98 -2.52
CA THR A 69 -7.78 -16.42 -2.49
C THR A 69 -7.91 -15.21 -1.55
N SER A 70 -7.14 -15.19 -0.46
CA SER A 70 -7.17 -14.11 0.55
C SER A 70 -6.24 -12.93 0.24
N ALA A 71 -5.43 -12.99 -0.84
CA ALA A 71 -4.40 -11.98 -1.09
C ALA A 71 -4.99 -10.59 -1.33
N ALA A 72 -6.12 -10.50 -2.03
CA ALA A 72 -6.82 -9.22 -2.21
C ALA A 72 -7.19 -8.57 -0.86
N THR A 73 -7.73 -9.36 0.07
CA THR A 73 -8.14 -8.90 1.41
C THR A 73 -6.95 -8.46 2.25
N TYR A 74 -5.87 -9.25 2.26
CA TYR A 74 -4.65 -8.90 2.98
C TYR A 74 -3.99 -7.64 2.39
N THR A 75 -3.93 -7.53 1.06
CA THR A 75 -3.38 -6.36 0.35
C THR A 75 -4.15 -5.11 0.73
N ARG A 76 -5.49 -5.16 0.69
CA ARG A 76 -6.34 -4.05 1.13
C ARG A 76 -6.06 -3.63 2.57
N ARG A 77 -6.09 -4.57 3.53
CA ARG A 77 -5.83 -4.26 4.96
C ARG A 77 -4.45 -3.64 5.18
N HIS A 78 -3.44 -4.11 4.45
CA HIS A 78 -2.09 -3.55 4.52
C HIS A 78 -2.05 -2.15 3.95
N TYR A 79 -2.75 -1.91 2.84
CA TYR A 79 -2.90 -0.58 2.27
C TYR A 79 -3.54 0.35 3.29
N GLU A 80 -4.66 -0.03 3.88
CA GLU A 80 -5.42 0.80 4.82
C GLU A 80 -4.62 1.17 6.06
N ARG A 81 -3.78 0.26 6.56
CA ARG A 81 -2.94 0.52 7.73
C ARG A 81 -1.68 1.33 7.40
N LEU A 82 -1.03 1.02 6.27
CA LEU A 82 0.29 1.55 5.94
C LEU A 82 0.22 2.70 4.93
N LEU A 83 -0.43 2.46 3.79
CA LEU A 83 -0.42 3.40 2.67
C LEU A 83 -1.53 4.44 2.75
N LEU A 84 -2.72 4.13 3.27
CA LEU A 84 -3.84 5.07 3.32
C LEU A 84 -3.55 6.33 4.15
N PRO A 85 -2.94 6.27 5.35
CA PRO A 85 -2.64 7.50 6.09
C PRO A 85 -1.51 8.29 5.44
N TYR A 86 -0.52 7.62 4.84
CA TYR A 86 0.54 8.27 4.07
C TYR A 86 0.01 8.88 2.77
N GLU A 87 -0.88 8.18 2.06
CA GLU A 87 -1.56 8.68 0.87
C GLU A 87 -2.42 9.88 1.23
N ARG A 88 -3.16 9.85 2.35
CA ARG A 88 -3.89 11.04 2.84
C ARG A 88 -2.95 12.19 3.21
N TYR A 89 -1.76 11.91 3.73
CA TYR A 89 -0.75 12.92 4.02
C TYR A 89 -0.08 13.49 2.76
N VAL A 90 0.16 12.67 1.72
CA VAL A 90 0.76 13.09 0.45
C VAL A 90 -0.26 13.77 -0.45
N ARG A 91 -1.43 13.15 -0.62
CA ARG A 91 -2.59 13.65 -1.38
C ARG A 91 -3.25 14.82 -0.66
N GLY A 92 -3.11 14.87 0.66
CA GLY A 92 -3.42 15.99 1.53
C GLY A 92 -2.16 16.60 2.13
N GLN A 93 -1.16 16.88 1.28
CA GLN A 93 -0.39 18.11 1.48
C GLN A 93 -1.41 19.23 1.50
N LEU A 94 -1.85 19.53 2.72
CA LEU A 94 -1.94 20.86 3.28
C LEU A 94 -2.21 21.89 2.18
N HIS A 95 -3.49 22.22 2.01
CA HIS A 95 -3.86 23.62 2.04
C HIS A 95 -3.11 24.23 3.25
N LYS A 96 -1.90 24.71 3.01
CA LYS A 96 -1.33 25.77 3.83
C LYS A 96 -1.87 27.03 3.16
N PRO A 97 -2.69 27.83 3.86
CA PRO A 97 -3.11 29.13 3.36
C PRO A 97 -1.89 30.01 3.06
#